data_AF-A0A958D274-F1
#
_entry.id   AF-A0A958D274-F1
#
_cell.length_a   1.000
_cell.length_b   1.000
_cell.length_c   1.000
_cell.angle_alpha   90.00
_cell.angle_beta   90.00
_cell.angle_gamma   90.00
#
_symmetry.space_group_name_H-M   'P 1'
#
loop_
_entity.id
_entity.type
_entity.pdbx_description
1 polymer ?
#
loop_
_entity_poly.entity_id
_entity_poly.type
_entity_poly.pdbx_seq_one_letter_code
_entity_poly.pdbx_strand_id
1 'polypeptide(L)' 'GAVCTPDFFGFDAALGLQYRGRIDSSGRESRPDARRELLDAMLQVARTGQGPREQVPSIGCSIKWRAAG' A
#
# COMPACT_ATOMS: atom_id res chain seq x y z
N GLY A 1 -4.53 8.50 -8.75
CA GLY A 1 -3.18 8.71 -8.19
C GLY A 1 -3.21 8.52 -6.68
N ALA A 2 -2.08 8.72 -6.02
CA ALA A 2 -1.99 8.68 -4.56
C ALA A 2 -2.95 9.70 -3.91
N VAL A 3 -3.42 9.45 -2.69
CA VAL A 3 -4.34 10.36 -1.98
C VAL A 3 -3.76 10.87 -0.66
N CYS A 4 -2.87 10.11 -0.05
CA CYS A 4 -2.19 10.46 1.20
C CYS A 4 -0.71 10.10 1.14
N THR A 5 0.03 10.48 2.19
CA THR A 5 1.41 10.05 2.40
C THR A 5 1.53 9.34 3.76
N PRO A 6 2.01 8.07 3.78
CA PRO A 6 2.34 7.23 2.63
C PRO A 6 1.09 6.61 1.95
N ASP A 7 1.15 6.37 0.63
CA ASP A 7 0.14 5.59 -0.14
C ASP A 7 0.88 4.68 -1.13
N PHE A 8 0.81 3.35 -0.91
CA PHE A 8 1.62 2.38 -1.65
C PHE A 8 0.85 1.75 -2.81
N PHE A 9 1.56 1.47 -3.90
CA PHE A 9 1.06 0.82 -5.11
C PHE A 9 2.02 -0.29 -5.51
N GLY A 10 1.56 -1.54 -5.45
CA GLY A 10 2.35 -2.72 -5.78
C GLY A 10 1.83 -3.38 -7.06
N PHE A 11 2.75 -3.62 -8.00
CA PHE A 11 2.43 -4.10 -9.34
C PHE A 11 3.03 -5.49 -9.59
N ASP A 12 2.37 -6.27 -10.46
CA ASP A 12 2.94 -7.50 -11.00
C ASP A 12 3.89 -7.23 -12.19
N ALA A 13 4.45 -8.31 -12.77
CA ALA A 13 5.36 -8.24 -13.90
C ALA A 13 4.73 -7.69 -15.19
N ALA A 14 3.40 -7.70 -15.31
CA ALA A 14 2.66 -7.12 -16.42
C ALA A 14 2.24 -5.67 -16.15
N LEU A 15 2.72 -5.07 -15.06
CA LEU A 15 2.34 -3.74 -14.58
C LEU A 15 0.85 -3.64 -14.18
N GLY A 16 0.21 -4.77 -13.88
CA GLY A 16 -1.12 -4.81 -13.26
C GLY A 16 -1.04 -4.40 -11.80
N LEU A 17 -1.96 -3.55 -11.34
CA LEU A 17 -2.02 -3.13 -9.94
C LEU A 17 -2.61 -4.24 -9.08
N GLN A 18 -1.78 -4.83 -8.22
CA GLN A 18 -2.16 -5.95 -7.37
C GLN A 18 -2.30 -5.58 -5.89
N TYR A 19 -1.67 -4.49 -5.44
CA TYR A 19 -1.78 -4.00 -4.08
C TYR A 19 -1.91 -2.47 -4.03
N ARG A 20 -2.86 -1.98 -3.25
CA ARG A 20 -2.95 -0.58 -2.83
C ARG A 20 -3.45 -0.49 -1.41
N GLY A 21 -2.59 -0.06 -0.49
CA GLY A 21 -2.93 -0.02 0.92
C GLY A 21 -1.80 0.43 1.83
N ARG A 22 -2.05 0.29 3.13
CA ARG A 22 -1.11 0.67 4.19
C ARG A 22 0.19 -0.17 4.17
N ILE A 23 1.21 0.31 4.86
CA ILE A 23 2.49 -0.40 5.00
C ILE A 23 2.35 -1.66 5.88
N ASP A 24 1.67 -1.49 7.02
CA ASP A 24 1.47 -2.50 8.05
C ASP A 24 0.22 -2.15 8.89
N SER A 25 -0.08 -2.96 9.91
CA SER A 25 -1.23 -2.74 10.80
C SER A 25 -1.01 -1.72 11.92
N SER A 26 0.11 -0.98 11.93
CA SER A 26 0.45 -0.04 13.02
C SER A 26 -0.35 1.28 12.97
N GLY A 27 -0.89 1.64 11.80
CA GLY A 27 -1.66 2.88 11.63
C GLY A 27 -0.73 4.10 11.59
N ARG A 28 -0.90 5.06 12.52
CA ARG A 28 -0.05 6.27 12.58
C ARG A 28 1.18 6.11 13.46
N GLU A 29 1.14 5.21 14.43
CA GLU A 29 2.22 5.00 15.40
C GLU A 29 2.73 3.59 15.26
N SER A 30 4.06 3.43 15.22
CA SER A 30 4.68 2.12 15.06
C SER A 30 4.30 1.18 16.20
N ARG A 31 4.00 -0.07 15.86
CA ARG A 31 3.66 -1.13 16.82
C ARG A 31 4.59 -2.32 16.58
N PRO A 32 5.25 -2.86 17.62
CA PRO A 32 6.21 -3.96 17.46
C PRO A 32 5.62 -5.24 16.82
N ASP A 33 4.34 -5.48 17.02
CA ASP A 33 3.57 -6.64 16.57
C ASP A 33 2.75 -6.38 15.30
N ALA A 34 2.97 -5.23 14.62
CA ALA A 34 2.22 -4.90 13.43
C ALA A 34 2.44 -5.92 12.31
N ARG A 35 1.35 -6.40 11.72
CA ARG A 35 1.38 -7.24 10.53
C ARG A 35 1.94 -6.43 9.35
N ARG A 36 2.98 -6.95 8.71
CA ARG A 36 3.68 -6.31 7.58
C ARG A 36 2.93 -6.50 6.25
N GLU A 37 1.79 -5.84 6.10
CA GLU A 37 0.86 -6.06 4.99
C GLU A 37 1.47 -5.80 3.60
N LEU A 38 2.21 -4.71 3.42
CA LEU A 38 2.87 -4.43 2.14
C LEU A 38 3.91 -5.50 1.79
N LEU A 39 4.72 -5.93 2.77
CA LEU A 39 5.72 -6.98 2.56
C LEU A 39 5.05 -8.30 2.18
N ASP A 40 4.05 -8.72 2.95
CA ASP A 40 3.31 -9.95 2.71
C ASP A 40 2.65 -9.94 1.33
N ALA A 41 2.05 -8.81 0.93
CA ALA A 41 1.44 -8.61 -0.37
C ALA A 41 2.47 -8.70 -1.50
N MET A 42 3.62 -8.02 -1.40
CA MET A 42 4.64 -8.05 -2.45
C MET A 42 5.28 -9.43 -2.59
N LEU A 43 5.45 -10.15 -1.47
CA LEU A 43 5.87 -11.55 -1.49
C LEU A 43 4.83 -12.44 -2.20
N GLN A 44 3.53 -12.20 -2.00
CA GLN A 44 2.47 -12.94 -2.69
C GLN A 44 2.47 -12.64 -4.20
N VAL A 45 2.57 -11.36 -4.59
CA VAL A 45 2.63 -10.92 -5.99
C VAL A 45 3.85 -11.53 -6.68
N ALA A 46 5.03 -11.49 -6.04
CA ALA A 46 6.24 -12.08 -6.61
C ALA A 46 6.12 -13.59 -6.88
N ARG A 47 5.38 -14.32 -6.04
CA ARG A 47 5.18 -15.78 -6.19
C ARG A 47 4.08 -16.17 -7.17
N THR A 48 3.02 -15.36 -7.27
CA THR A 48 1.76 -15.78 -7.90
C THR A 48 1.26 -14.85 -8.99
N GLY A 49 1.86 -13.65 -9.11
CA GLY A 49 1.30 -12.55 -9.88
C GLY A 49 0.03 -11.93 -9.28
N GLN A 50 -0.47 -12.43 -8.15
CA GLN A 50 -1.73 -11.98 -7.56
C GLN A 50 -1.52 -11.38 -6.17
N GLY A 51 -2.13 -10.23 -5.93
CA GLY A 51 -2.16 -9.61 -4.60
C GLY A 51 -3.23 -10.21 -3.68
N PRO A 52 -3.23 -9.85 -2.39
CA PRO A 52 -4.26 -10.30 -1.46
C PRO A 52 -5.63 -9.70 -1.83
N ARG A 53 -6.70 -10.45 -1.58
CA ARG A 53 -8.09 -10.00 -1.83
C ARG A 53 -8.50 -8.87 -0.88
N GLU A 54 -8.11 -8.99 0.39
CA GLU A 54 -8.36 -8.00 1.41
C GLU A 54 -7.17 -7.04 1.50
N GLN A 55 -7.45 -5.75 1.41
CA GLN A 55 -6.45 -4.68 1.45
C GLN A 55 -7.00 -3.54 2.28
N VAL A 56 -6.25 -3.11 3.29
CA VAL A 56 -6.66 -1.99 4.12
C VAL A 56 -6.08 -0.70 3.51
N PRO A 57 -6.90 0.33 3.28
CA PRO A 57 -6.44 1.58 2.69
C PRO A 57 -5.29 2.22 3.47
N SER A 58 -4.44 2.93 2.73
CA SER A 58 -3.37 3.75 3.26
C SER A 58 -3.91 4.82 4.22
N ILE A 59 -3.17 5.10 5.29
CA ILE A 59 -3.51 6.11 6.29
C ILE A 59 -2.34 7.08 6.39
N GLY A 60 -2.64 8.37 6.27
CA GLY A 60 -1.61 9.40 6.31
C GLY A 60 -2.17 10.80 6.11
N CYS A 61 -1.28 11.77 6.07
CA CYS A 61 -1.64 13.14 5.71
C CYS A 61 -2.09 13.19 4.25
N SER A 62 -3.06 14.05 3.92
CA SER A 62 -3.42 14.30 2.52
C SER A 62 -2.22 14.81 1.73
N ILE A 63 -2.11 14.40 0.47
CA ILE A 63 -1.12 14.96 -0.45
C ILE A 63 -1.35 16.46 -0.60
N LYS A 64 -0.27 17.22 -0.57
CA LYS A 64 -0.28 18.67 -0.78
C LYS A 64 -0.20 18.96 -2.28
N TRP A 65 -1.34 18.86 -2.95
CA TRP A 65 -1.45 19.19 -4.37
C TRP A 65 -1.24 20.68 -4.61
N ARG A 66 -0.57 21.02 -5.72
CA ARG A 66 -0.55 22.40 -6.21
C ARG A 66 -1.95 22.75 -6.69
N ALA A 67 -2.37 24.00 -6.51
CA ALA A 67 -3.58 24.49 -7.15
C ALA A 67 -3.47 24.28 -8.66
N ALA A 68 -4.59 23.92 -9.31
CA ALA A 68 -4.65 23.95 -10.76
C ALA A 68 -4.37 25.39 -11.19
N GLY A 69 -3.26 25.58 -11.90
CA GLY A 69 -2.94 26.84 -12.56
C GLY A 69 -3.74 26.99 -13.85
#